data_AF-A0AA88X7M3-F1
#
_entry.id   AF-A0AA88X7M3-F1
#
_cell.length_a   1.000
_cell.length_b   1.000
_cell.length_c   1.000
_cell.angle_alpha   90.00
_cell.angle_beta   90.00
_cell.angle_gamma   90.00
#
_symmetry.space_group_name_H-M   'P 1'
#
loop_
_entity.id
_entity.type
_entity.pdbx_description
1 polymer ?
#
loop_
_entity_poly.entity_id
_entity_poly.type
_entity_poly.pdbx_seq_one_letter_code
_entity_poly.pdbx_strand_id
1 'polypeptide(L)'
;MYQHALITEAHQNTLQEHVLWNAKTDPFAGVLLIVYEEAWKRKVQQWSFTSTPDKESNKYYLGPAPLEDMARQIATAFGPCGNNRDYIFLLEKAMFDIGHEDDMVIELANEVRKVLGIVRVGIPKERRLIGPSHAPLKSLVSPFKLFPLPEAVAMDS
;
A
#
# COMPACT_ATOMS: atom_id res chain seq x y z
N MET A 1 -13.41 -2.32 18.55
CA MET A 1 -13.63 -3.77 18.64
C MET A 1 -13.14 -4.35 17.32
N TYR A 2 -11.90 -4.86 17.31
CA TYR A 2 -11.14 -5.07 16.08
C TYR A 2 -11.67 -6.27 15.28
N GLN A 3 -11.91 -6.05 13.99
CA GLN A 3 -12.36 -7.06 13.04
C GLN A 3 -11.13 -7.77 12.48
N HIS A 4 -10.62 -8.78 13.17
CA HIS A 4 -9.52 -9.59 12.64
C HIS A 4 -10.08 -10.53 11.58
N ALA A 5 -9.91 -10.20 10.30
CA ALA A 5 -10.07 -11.20 9.26
C ALA A 5 -8.89 -12.18 9.34
N LEU A 6 -9.15 -13.45 9.66
CA LEU A 6 -8.11 -14.47 9.76
C LEU A 6 -8.09 -15.31 8.49
N ILE A 7 -6.93 -15.43 7.84
CA ILE A 7 -6.75 -16.40 6.74
C ILE A 7 -6.71 -17.79 7.39
N THR A 8 -7.73 -18.58 7.15
CA THR A 8 -7.85 -19.93 7.74
C THR A 8 -7.28 -21.01 6.84
N GLU A 9 -7.40 -20.86 5.52
CA GLU A 9 -6.95 -21.83 4.52
C GLU A 9 -6.52 -21.09 3.25
N ALA A 10 -5.45 -21.56 2.61
CA ALA A 10 -4.95 -21.03 1.34
C ALA A 10 -4.78 -22.18 0.35
N HIS A 11 -5.50 -22.14 -0.77
CA HIS A 11 -5.46 -23.18 -1.79
C HIS A 11 -4.89 -22.62 -3.09
N GLN A 12 -3.63 -22.98 -3.39
CA GLN A 12 -2.95 -22.62 -4.65
C GLN A 12 -3.43 -23.46 -5.85
N ASN A 13 -3.92 -24.68 -5.62
CA ASN A 13 -4.17 -25.66 -6.70
C ASN A 13 -5.55 -25.55 -7.37
N THR A 14 -6.51 -24.82 -6.78
CA THR A 14 -7.88 -24.70 -7.33
C THR A 14 -7.94 -23.80 -8.57
N LEU A 15 -6.81 -23.21 -8.99
CA LEU A 15 -6.74 -22.22 -10.05
C LEU A 15 -6.34 -22.75 -11.44
N GLN A 16 -5.93 -24.01 -11.55
CA GLN A 16 -5.59 -24.57 -12.87
C GLN A 16 -6.83 -24.78 -13.76
N GLU A 17 -8.05 -24.75 -13.21
CA GLU A 17 -9.26 -25.18 -13.93
C GLU A 17 -10.07 -24.03 -14.55
N HIS A 18 -9.87 -22.76 -14.15
CA HIS A 18 -10.74 -21.64 -14.58
C HIS A 18 -10.02 -20.47 -15.28
N VAL A 19 -8.69 -20.41 -15.20
CA VAL A 19 -7.85 -19.42 -15.89
C VAL A 19 -6.69 -20.20 -16.51
N LEU A 20 -6.33 -19.92 -17.77
CA LEU A 20 -5.14 -20.48 -18.44
C LEU A 20 -3.87 -19.98 -17.71
N TRP A 21 -3.60 -20.52 -16.52
CA TRP A 21 -2.53 -20.06 -15.64
C TRP A 21 -1.46 -21.13 -15.50
N ASN A 22 -0.30 -20.89 -16.13
CA ASN A 22 0.89 -21.70 -15.90
C ASN A 22 1.65 -21.18 -14.67
N ALA A 23 1.25 -21.69 -13.50
CA ALA A 23 1.85 -21.37 -12.20
C ALA A 23 3.38 -21.60 -12.09
N LYS A 24 4.01 -22.23 -13.09
CA LYS A 24 5.44 -22.52 -13.10
C LYS A 24 6.31 -21.44 -13.76
N THR A 25 5.73 -20.50 -14.50
CA THR A 25 6.52 -19.54 -15.32
C THR A 25 6.17 -18.09 -15.09
N ASP A 26 5.13 -17.79 -14.31
CA ASP A 26 4.63 -16.43 -14.15
C ASP A 26 4.95 -15.88 -12.75
N PRO A 27 5.53 -14.66 -12.63
CA PRO A 27 5.92 -14.04 -11.36
C PRO A 27 4.78 -13.83 -10.35
N PHE A 28 3.49 -13.86 -10.76
CA PHE A 28 2.36 -13.50 -9.89
C PHE A 28 1.26 -14.56 -9.83
N ALA A 29 1.25 -15.45 -8.84
CA ALA A 29 0.19 -16.45 -8.70
C ALA A 29 -1.11 -15.86 -8.10
N GLY A 30 -2.25 -16.20 -8.72
CA GLY A 30 -3.54 -16.13 -8.02
C GLY A 30 -3.61 -17.17 -6.91
N VAL A 31 -4.32 -16.88 -5.82
CA VAL A 31 -4.59 -17.82 -4.72
C VAL A 31 -6.03 -17.62 -4.25
N LEU A 32 -6.77 -18.72 -4.07
CA LEU A 32 -8.04 -18.68 -3.36
C LEU A 32 -7.77 -18.77 -1.85
N LEU A 33 -8.13 -17.72 -1.12
CA LEU A 33 -8.05 -17.65 0.33
C LEU A 33 -9.44 -17.86 0.93
N ILE A 34 -9.52 -18.68 1.98
CA ILE A 34 -10.71 -18.74 2.83
C ILE A 34 -10.44 -17.87 4.05
N VAL A 35 -11.10 -16.72 4.07
CA VAL A 35 -10.98 -15.70 5.11
C VAL A 35 -12.14 -15.82 6.08
N TYR A 36 -11.85 -15.88 7.37
CA TYR A 36 -12.87 -15.83 8.41
C TYR A 36 -13.15 -14.38 8.81
N GLU A 37 -14.38 -13.93 8.59
CA GLU A 37 -14.84 -12.61 9.00
C GLU A 37 -15.43 -12.67 10.42
N GLU A 38 -14.66 -12.26 11.41
CA GLU A 38 -15.06 -12.26 12.83
C GLU A 38 -16.37 -11.50 13.08
N ALA A 39 -16.57 -10.36 12.42
CA ALA A 39 -17.75 -9.52 12.58
C ALA A 39 -19.07 -10.23 12.24
N TRP A 40 -19.01 -11.15 11.26
CA TRP A 40 -20.15 -11.86 10.71
C TRP A 40 -20.12 -13.36 11.01
N LYS A 41 -19.07 -13.82 11.73
CA LYS A 41 -18.80 -15.22 12.07
C LYS A 41 -18.93 -16.17 10.87
N ARG A 42 -18.46 -15.75 9.69
CA ARG A 42 -18.58 -16.51 8.43
C ARG A 42 -17.25 -16.68 7.74
N LYS A 43 -17.14 -17.75 6.95
CA LYS A 43 -16.03 -17.96 6.00
C LYS A 43 -16.41 -17.33 4.66
N VAL A 44 -15.49 -16.59 4.07
CA VAL A 44 -15.60 -15.98 2.75
C VAL A 44 -14.48 -16.49 1.86
N GLN A 45 -14.83 -16.87 0.63
CA GLN A 45 -13.87 -17.19 -0.42
C GLN A 45 -13.44 -15.90 -1.09
N GLN A 46 -12.14 -15.60 -1.03
CA GLN A 46 -11.55 -14.39 -1.59
C GLN A 46 -10.41 -14.75 -2.54
N TRP A 47 -10.43 -14.13 -3.72
CA TRP A 47 -9.32 -14.20 -4.67
C TRP A 47 -8.23 -13.19 -4.27
N SER A 48 -6.99 -13.66 -4.19
CA SER A 48 -5.81 -12.84 -3.93
C SER A 48 -4.76 -13.05 -5.00
N PHE A 49 -4.01 -12.01 -5.35
CA PHE A 49 -2.84 -12.11 -6.21
C PHE A 49 -1.58 -11.94 -5.37
N THR A 50 -0.66 -12.89 -5.47
CA THR A 50 0.60 -12.89 -4.70
C THR A 50 1.77 -13.25 -5.60
N SER A 51 2.90 -12.59 -5.42
CA SER A 51 4.11 -12.92 -6.17
C SER A 51 4.83 -14.13 -5.61
N THR A 52 5.57 -14.87 -6.45
CA THR A 52 6.48 -15.92 -5.98
C THR A 52 7.76 -15.32 -5.40
N PRO A 53 8.35 -15.92 -4.33
CA PRO A 53 9.64 -15.49 -3.78
C PRO A 53 10.83 -16.05 -4.57
N ASP A 54 10.58 -16.70 -5.71
CA ASP A 54 11.62 -17.29 -6.54
C ASP A 54 12.24 -16.22 -7.45
N LYS A 55 13.52 -15.93 -7.23
CA LYS A 55 14.25 -14.88 -7.98
C LYS A 55 14.53 -15.28 -9.43
N GLU A 56 14.49 -16.57 -9.77
CA GLU A 56 14.71 -17.03 -11.15
C GLU A 56 13.47 -16.76 -12.00
N SER A 57 12.28 -17.13 -11.52
CA SER A 57 11.01 -16.87 -12.21
C SER A 57 10.50 -15.44 -12.03
N ASN A 58 10.76 -14.80 -10.89
CA ASN A 58 10.32 -13.45 -10.57
C ASN A 58 11.50 -12.49 -10.39
N LYS A 59 11.95 -11.91 -11.51
CA LYS A 59 13.02 -10.89 -11.53
C LYS A 59 12.71 -9.63 -10.71
N TYR A 60 11.46 -9.40 -10.32
CA TYR A 60 11.06 -8.24 -9.53
C TYR A 60 11.14 -8.50 -8.01
N TYR A 61 11.27 -9.75 -7.58
CA TYR A 61 11.43 -10.08 -6.17
C TYR A 61 12.88 -9.84 -5.70
N LEU A 62 13.08 -8.75 -4.97
CA LEU A 62 14.40 -8.38 -4.44
C LEU A 62 14.79 -9.20 -3.20
N GLY A 63 13.80 -9.71 -2.47
CA GLY A 63 13.98 -10.43 -1.21
C GLY A 63 13.92 -9.52 0.03
N PRO A 64 14.10 -10.10 1.22
CA PRO A 64 14.18 -9.33 2.46
C PRO A 64 15.40 -8.42 2.45
N ALA A 65 15.27 -7.23 3.03
CA ALA A 65 16.33 -6.25 3.15
C ALA A 65 16.26 -5.53 4.51
N PRO A 66 17.36 -4.96 5.02
CA PRO A 66 17.34 -4.09 6.19
C PRO A 66 16.39 -2.91 6.00
N LEU A 67 15.75 -2.47 7.09
CA LEU A 67 14.76 -1.40 7.08
C LEU A 67 15.30 -0.11 6.45
N GLU A 68 16.54 0.24 6.79
CA GLU A 68 17.19 1.46 6.33
C GLU A 68 17.52 1.40 4.83
N ASP A 69 17.86 0.23 4.31
CA ASP A 69 18.11 0.02 2.87
C ASP A 69 16.81 0.14 2.08
N MET A 70 15.73 -0.49 2.56
CA MET A 70 14.40 -0.34 1.98
C MET A 70 13.96 1.12 1.97
N ALA A 71 14.12 1.83 3.08
CA ALA A 71 13.74 3.23 3.21
C ALA A 71 14.54 4.14 2.27
N ARG A 72 15.86 3.93 2.14
CA ARG A 72 16.71 4.66 1.18
C ARG A 72 16.23 4.46 -0.25
N GLN A 73 15.96 3.22 -0.65
CA GLN A 73 15.47 2.90 -1.99
C GLN A 73 14.11 3.55 -2.26
N ILE A 74 13.17 3.46 -1.33
CA ILE A 74 11.82 4.02 -1.46
C ILE A 74 11.86 5.55 -1.54
N ALA A 75 12.72 6.20 -0.75
CA ALA A 75 12.82 7.66 -0.69
C ALA A 75 13.19 8.29 -2.03
N THR A 76 14.02 7.63 -2.83
CA THR A 76 14.57 8.16 -4.10
C THR A 76 13.96 7.53 -5.35
N ALA A 77 13.29 6.37 -5.25
CA ALA A 77 12.74 5.68 -6.40
C ALA A 77 11.53 6.42 -7.01
N PHE A 78 11.48 6.48 -8.34
CA PHE A 78 10.36 7.00 -9.11
C PHE A 78 10.12 6.12 -10.34
N GLY A 79 8.87 6.13 -10.83
CA GLY A 79 8.49 5.41 -12.04
C GLY A 79 7.38 6.14 -12.80
N PRO A 80 6.79 5.49 -13.82
CA PRO A 80 5.71 6.08 -14.63
C PRO A 80 4.51 6.58 -13.80
N CYS A 81 4.30 6.00 -12.63
CA CYS A 81 3.18 6.31 -11.74
C CYS A 81 3.54 7.26 -10.59
N GLY A 82 4.73 7.86 -10.57
CA GLY A 82 5.16 8.82 -9.54
C GLY A 82 6.27 8.31 -8.62
N ASN A 83 6.44 8.96 -7.46
CA ASN A 83 7.48 8.59 -6.49
C ASN A 83 7.04 7.42 -5.62
N ASN A 84 7.98 6.53 -5.29
CA ASN A 84 7.69 5.35 -4.49
C ASN A 84 7.27 5.71 -3.04
N ARG A 85 7.86 6.76 -2.46
CA ARG A 85 7.50 7.25 -1.12
C ARG A 85 6.02 7.62 -0.97
N ASP A 86 5.37 8.08 -2.05
CA ASP A 86 3.97 8.51 -2.00
C ASP A 86 3.06 7.30 -1.78
N TYR A 87 3.40 6.13 -2.35
CA TYR A 87 2.68 4.88 -2.11
C TYR A 87 2.71 4.46 -0.64
N ILE A 88 3.88 4.50 0.01
CA ILE A 88 4.00 4.12 1.43
C ILE A 88 3.21 5.07 2.33
N PHE A 89 3.22 6.37 2.06
CA PHE A 89 2.45 7.34 2.86
C PHE A 89 0.95 7.22 2.65
N LEU A 90 0.51 6.95 1.42
CA LEU A 90 -0.90 6.70 1.14
C LEU A 90 -1.38 5.40 1.78
N LEU A 91 -0.54 4.36 1.80
CA LEU A 91 -0.83 3.09 2.47
C LEU A 91 -0.97 3.29 3.98
N GLU A 92 0.01 3.91 4.64
CA GLU A 92 -0.04 4.22 6.08
C GLU A 92 -1.31 5.01 6.42
N LYS A 93 -1.64 6.04 5.62
CA LYS A 93 -2.86 6.83 5.81
C LYS A 93 -4.13 5.99 5.63
N ALA A 94 -4.22 5.19 4.58
CA ALA A 94 -5.41 4.36 4.32
C ALA A 94 -5.64 3.34 5.45
N MET A 95 -4.57 2.73 5.96
CA MET A 95 -4.61 1.79 7.08
C MET A 95 -5.05 2.47 8.38
N PHE A 96 -4.56 3.69 8.64
CA PHE A 96 -5.02 4.52 9.76
C PHE A 96 -6.50 4.88 9.64
N ASP A 97 -6.95 5.33 8.46
CA ASP A 97 -8.34 5.76 8.23
C ASP A 97 -9.36 4.63 8.45
N ILE A 98 -8.99 3.38 8.16
CA ILE A 98 -9.83 2.20 8.43
C ILE A 98 -9.64 1.63 9.84
N GLY A 99 -8.73 2.19 10.65
CA GLY A 99 -8.44 1.76 12.01
C GLY A 99 -7.68 0.43 12.11
N HIS A 100 -6.95 0.05 11.06
CA HIS A 100 -6.15 -1.18 10.97
C HIS A 100 -4.70 -0.84 10.63
N GLU A 101 -4.05 -0.12 11.53
CA GLU A 101 -2.64 0.21 11.47
C GLU A 101 -1.76 -1.05 11.48
N ASP A 102 -0.61 -0.98 10.78
CA ASP A 102 0.39 -2.05 10.74
C ASP A 102 1.75 -1.46 11.13
N ASP A 103 2.34 -2.05 12.17
CA ASP A 103 3.61 -1.58 12.76
C ASP A 103 4.74 -1.56 11.74
N MET A 104 4.84 -2.55 10.85
CA MET A 104 5.88 -2.61 9.82
C MET A 104 5.72 -1.49 8.79
N VAL A 105 4.48 -1.20 8.38
CA VAL A 105 4.17 -0.10 7.45
C VAL A 105 4.50 1.25 8.10
N ILE A 106 4.12 1.44 9.36
CA ILE A 106 4.39 2.68 10.12
C ILE A 106 5.90 2.88 10.31
N GLU A 107 6.62 1.83 10.71
CA GLU A 107 8.08 1.88 10.90
C GLU A 107 8.79 2.24 9.59
N LEU A 108 8.42 1.59 8.48
CA LEU A 108 8.99 1.88 7.16
C LEU A 108 8.68 3.31 6.70
N ALA A 109 7.44 3.78 6.87
CA ALA A 109 7.05 5.15 6.53
C ALA A 109 7.85 6.18 7.34
N ASN A 110 8.07 5.92 8.63
CA ASN A 110 8.87 6.79 9.49
C ASN A 110 10.34 6.81 9.07
N GLU A 111 10.91 5.66 8.70
CA GLU A 111 12.29 5.61 8.22
C GLU A 111 12.46 6.37 6.89
N VAL A 112 11.50 6.25 5.97
CA VAL A 112 11.48 7.05 4.73
C VAL A 112 11.43 8.56 5.03
N ARG A 113 10.64 9.00 6.02
CA ARG A 113 10.61 10.42 6.43
C ARG A 113 11.95 10.90 6.97
N LYS A 114 12.64 10.07 7.76
CA LYS A 114 13.99 10.39 8.27
C LYS A 114 14.97 10.57 7.12
N VAL A 115 14.98 9.65 6.15
CA VAL A 115 15.85 9.74 4.95
C VAL A 115 15.59 11.05 4.18
N LEU A 116 14.34 11.49 4.07
CA LEU A 116 13.97 12.72 3.38
C LEU A 116 14.25 14.01 4.18
N GLY A 117 14.73 13.90 5.43
CA GLY A 117 14.88 15.05 6.33
C GLY A 117 13.54 15.66 6.76
N ILE A 118 12.43 14.95 6.53
CA ILE A 118 11.09 15.34 6.99
C ILE A 118 10.98 14.89 8.44
N VAL A 119 11.67 15.60 9.34
CA VAL A 119 11.42 15.45 10.77
C VAL A 119 9.99 15.95 11.00
N ARG A 120 9.13 15.11 11.61
CA ARG A 120 7.85 15.59 12.14
C ARG A 120 8.18 16.71 13.13
N VAL A 121 8.05 17.97 12.71
CA VAL A 121 7.90 19.09 13.64
C VAL A 121 6.70 18.69 14.48
N GLY A 122 6.95 18.35 15.74
CA GLY A 122 5.98 17.71 16.60
C GLY A 122 4.66 18.45 16.54
N ILE A 123 3.56 17.73 16.33
CA ILE A 123 2.25 18.22 16.71
C ILE A 123 2.36 18.49 18.21
N PRO A 124 2.29 19.74 18.71
CA PRO A 124 2.31 19.97 20.13
C PRO A 124 1.02 19.36 20.69
N LYS A 125 1.19 18.42 21.61
CA LYS A 125 0.15 17.94 22.51
C LYS A 125 -0.50 19.18 23.13
N GLU A 126 -1.76 19.40 22.79
CA GLU A 126 -2.56 20.57 23.12
C GLU A 126 -2.40 20.96 24.60
N ARG A 127 -1.65 22.02 24.88
CA ARG A 127 -1.80 22.77 26.14
C ARG A 127 -2.66 23.98 25.82
N ARG A 128 -3.94 23.88 26.22
CA ARG A 128 -4.87 25.00 26.31
C ARG A 128 -4.17 26.20 26.95
N LEU A 129 -3.93 27.25 26.18
CA LEU A 129 -3.77 28.60 26.68
C LEU A 129 -4.49 29.56 25.72
N ILE A 130 -5.32 30.39 26.35
CA ILE A 130 -6.28 31.33 25.79
C ILE A 130 -5.53 32.55 25.21
N GLY A 131 -5.93 33.00 24.01
CA GLY A 131 -5.55 34.32 23.50
C GLY A 131 -5.82 34.47 22.00
N PRO A 132 -6.56 35.49 21.52
CA PRO A 132 -6.87 35.65 20.11
C PRO A 132 -5.74 36.42 19.43
N SER A 133 -5.23 35.92 18.31
CA SER A 133 -4.49 36.75 17.38
C SER A 133 -4.72 36.27 15.95
N HIS A 134 -5.35 37.15 15.17
CA HIS A 134 -5.67 36.96 13.77
C HIS A 134 -4.43 37.24 12.92
N ALA A 135 -4.01 36.30 12.06
CA ALA A 135 -3.30 36.58 10.82
C ALA A 135 -3.44 35.40 9.83
N PRO A 136 -3.55 35.63 8.50
CA PRO A 136 -4.01 34.62 7.55
C PRO A 136 -2.85 33.78 7.01
N LEU A 137 -2.97 32.45 7.09
CA LEU A 137 -2.10 31.47 6.44
C LEU A 137 -2.30 31.52 4.92
N LYS A 138 -1.24 31.90 4.18
CA LYS A 138 -1.20 31.80 2.72
C LYS A 138 -1.10 30.33 2.32
N SER A 139 -2.11 29.83 1.61
CA SER A 139 -2.16 28.50 1.03
C SER A 139 -1.16 28.40 -0.13
N LEU A 140 -0.11 27.60 0.03
CA LEU A 140 0.68 27.09 -1.09
C LEU A 140 0.10 25.74 -1.50
N VAL A 141 -1.03 25.78 -2.20
CA VAL A 141 -1.52 24.65 -2.98
C VAL A 141 -1.36 25.03 -4.44
N SER A 142 -0.31 24.53 -5.07
CA SER A 142 -0.13 24.60 -6.52
C SER A 142 -1.23 23.76 -7.18
N PRO A 143 -2.01 24.27 -8.13
CA PRO A 143 -3.04 23.48 -8.80
C PRO A 143 -2.37 22.45 -9.70
N PHE A 144 -2.51 21.17 -9.37
CA PHE A 144 -2.25 20.08 -10.32
C PHE A 144 -3.24 20.24 -11.48
N LYS A 145 -2.73 20.64 -12.65
CA LYS A 145 -3.51 20.60 -13.89
C LYS A 145 -3.64 19.13 -14.31
N LEU A 146 -4.80 18.55 -14.03
CA LEU A 146 -5.21 17.27 -14.61
C LEU A 146 -5.40 17.48 -16.12
N PHE A 147 -4.59 16.81 -16.93
CA PHE A 147 -4.85 16.69 -18.36
C PHE A 147 -5.92 15.62 -18.58
N PRO A 148 -6.98 15.90 -19.36
CA PRO A 148 -7.94 14.87 -19.76
C PRO A 148 -7.23 13.77 -20.58
N LEU A 149 -7.40 12.51 -20.19
CA LEU A 149 -6.99 11.36 -20.99
C LEU A 149 -7.90 11.25 -22.22
N PRO A 150 -7.37 10.92 -23.42
CA PRO A 150 -8.19 10.69 -24.60
C PRO A 150 -9.15 9.51 -24.40
N GLU A 151 -10.40 9.75 -24.78
CA GLU A 151 -11.52 8.81 -24.74
C GLU A 151 -11.19 7.54 -25.54
N ALA A 152 -11.40 6.37 -24.91
CA ALA A 152 -11.17 5.07 -25.55
C ALA A 152 -12.23 4.84 -26.63
N VAL A 153 -11.80 4.79 -27.90
CA VAL A 153 -12.65 4.42 -29.02
C VAL A 153 -12.86 2.90 -29.00
N ALA A 154 -14.11 2.48 -28.85
CA ALA A 154 -14.51 1.10 -29.05
C ALA A 154 -14.37 0.74 -30.54
N MET A 155 -13.57 -0.27 -30.86
CA MET A 155 -13.61 -0.95 -32.15
C MET A 155 -14.48 -2.20 -31.99
N ASP A 156 -15.67 -2.17 -32.57
CA ASP A 156 -16.45 -3.37 -32.86
C ASP A 156 -15.84 -4.09 -34.07
N SER A 157 -15.50 -5.38 -33.90
CA SER A 157 -15.57 -6.45 -34.91
C SER A 157 -15.26 -7.80 -34.27
#